data_AF-A0A942ZDT9-F1
#
_entry.id   AF-A0A942ZDT9-F1
#
_cell.length_a   1.000
_cell.length_b   1.000
_cell.length_c   1.000
_cell.angle_alpha   90.00
_cell.angle_beta   90.00
_cell.angle_gamma   90.00
#
_symmetry.space_group_name_H-M   'P 1'
#
loop_
_entity.id
_entity.type
_entity.pdbx_description
1 polymer ?
#
loop_
_entity_poly.entity_id
_entity_poly.type
_entity_poly.pdbx_seq_one_letter_code
_entity_poly.pdbx_strand_id
1 'polypeptide(L)'
;TTINKNPIIDEAIKINGKEYLFTAVSMGNPHAVIFIKDLENIDISTIGKLIENNSIFPNRTNVEFVEIINRSEVKQRTWERGSGETLACGTGASAVCVAGFISKRTESKILNHLLGGDLILEYRDGKVFMRGEAKYSFDGKVKL
;
A
#
# COMPACT_ATOMS: atom_id res chain seq x y z
N THR A 1 -10.70 -10.51 0.94
CA THR A 1 -11.72 -9.94 0.03
C THR A 1 -12.85 -10.94 -0.11
N THR A 2 -13.95 -10.62 -0.79
CA THR A 2 -14.97 -11.60 -1.21
C THR A 2 -14.57 -12.39 -2.46
N ILE A 3 -13.43 -12.06 -3.08
CA ILE A 3 -12.91 -12.70 -4.28
C ILE A 3 -12.25 -14.03 -3.91
N ASN A 4 -12.72 -15.13 -4.52
CA ASN A 4 -12.17 -16.47 -4.32
C ASN A 4 -11.03 -16.77 -5.32
N LYS A 5 -9.90 -16.07 -5.17
CA LYS A 5 -8.69 -16.25 -5.98
C LYS A 5 -7.46 -16.07 -5.09
N ASN A 6 -6.39 -16.84 -5.33
CA ASN A 6 -5.13 -16.70 -4.61
C ASN A 6 -3.94 -17.06 -5.54
N PRO A 7 -3.06 -16.12 -5.92
CA PRO A 7 -3.05 -14.71 -5.52
C PRO A 7 -4.08 -13.86 -6.28
N ILE A 8 -4.52 -12.77 -5.65
CA ILE A 8 -5.35 -11.73 -6.28
C ILE A 8 -4.41 -10.70 -6.90
N ILE A 9 -4.29 -10.71 -8.23
CA ILE A 9 -3.40 -9.82 -9.00
C ILE A 9 -4.23 -9.15 -10.08
N ASP A 10 -4.09 -7.82 -10.18
CA ASP A 10 -4.76 -6.96 -11.17
C ASP A 10 -6.27 -7.20 -11.28
N GLU A 11 -6.96 -7.42 -10.15
CA GLU A 11 -8.42 -7.50 -10.14
C GLU A 11 -9.04 -6.11 -10.29
N ALA A 12 -10.12 -6.02 -11.07
CA ALA A 12 -10.80 -4.77 -11.34
C ALA A 12 -11.73 -4.35 -10.19
N ILE A 13 -11.67 -3.07 -9.84
CA ILE A 13 -12.63 -2.40 -8.97
C ILE A 13 -13.07 -1.09 -9.63
N LYS A 14 -14.40 -0.91 -9.77
CA LYS A 14 -14.98 0.31 -10.35
C LYS A 14 -15.32 1.31 -9.27
N ILE A 15 -14.76 2.50 -9.37
CA ILE A 15 -14.97 3.62 -8.44
C ILE A 15 -15.32 4.85 -9.27
N ASN A 16 -16.50 5.44 -9.02
CA ASN A 16 -17.00 6.61 -9.76
C ASN A 16 -16.94 6.45 -11.30
N GLY A 17 -17.24 5.26 -11.81
CA GLY A 17 -17.21 4.96 -13.26
C GLY A 17 -15.81 4.75 -13.84
N LYS A 18 -14.74 4.91 -13.06
CA LYS A 18 -13.36 4.60 -13.44
C LYS A 18 -12.96 3.23 -12.89
N GLU A 19 -12.26 2.46 -13.70
CA GLU A 19 -11.69 1.17 -13.30
C GLU A 19 -10.30 1.36 -12.72
N TYR A 20 -10.04 0.68 -11.61
CA TYR A 20 -8.73 0.54 -10.99
C TYR A 20 -8.39 -0.94 -10.89
N LEU A 21 -7.13 -1.29 -11.12
CA LEU A 21 -6.63 -2.65 -10.94
C LEU A 21 -5.88 -2.72 -9.62
N PHE A 22 -6.28 -3.64 -8.76
CA PHE A 22 -5.63 -3.84 -7.47
C PHE A 22 -5.04 -5.24 -7.34
N THR A 23 -3.94 -5.32 -6.62
CA THR A 23 -3.35 -6.56 -6.12
C THR A 23 -3.60 -6.63 -4.62
N ALA A 24 -4.22 -7.70 -4.14
CA ALA A 24 -4.51 -7.85 -2.71
C ALA A 24 -3.38 -8.60 -2.00
N VAL A 25 -2.89 -8.01 -0.91
CA VAL A 25 -1.86 -8.61 -0.06
C VAL A 25 -2.33 -8.53 1.39
N SER A 26 -1.94 -9.49 2.22
CA SER A 26 -2.12 -9.40 3.67
C SER A 26 -0.76 -9.45 4.35
N MET A 27 -0.50 -8.48 5.22
CA MET A 27 0.68 -8.44 6.09
C MET A 27 0.29 -8.72 7.56
N GLY A 28 -0.84 -9.40 7.77
CA GLY A 28 -1.55 -9.49 9.06
C GLY A 28 -2.79 -8.59 9.10
N ASN A 29 -2.82 -7.56 8.27
CA ASN A 29 -3.95 -6.70 7.94
C ASN A 29 -4.12 -6.61 6.39
N PRO A 30 -5.33 -6.32 5.89
CA PRO A 30 -5.62 -6.31 4.46
C PRO A 30 -5.10 -5.05 3.74
N HIS A 31 -4.49 -5.26 2.58
CA HIS A 31 -3.96 -4.22 1.69
C HIS A 31 -4.45 -4.41 0.26
N ALA A 32 -4.79 -3.29 -0.39
CA ALA A 32 -5.14 -3.22 -1.80
C ALA A 32 -4.17 -2.27 -2.50
N VAL A 33 -3.21 -2.85 -3.24
CA VAL A 33 -2.15 -2.11 -3.92
C VAL A 33 -2.56 -1.82 -5.35
N ILE A 34 -2.53 -0.54 -5.74
CA ILE A 34 -2.98 -0.04 -7.04
C ILE A 34 -1.84 0.70 -7.70
N PHE A 35 -1.38 0.18 -8.85
CA PHE A 35 -0.35 0.83 -9.64
C PHE A 35 -0.96 1.85 -10.60
N ILE A 36 -0.49 3.09 -10.53
CA ILE A 36 -0.97 4.23 -11.33
C ILE A 36 0.19 4.97 -11.99
N LYS A 37 -0.13 5.78 -13.00
CA LYS A 37 0.87 6.57 -13.74
C LYS A 37 1.14 7.95 -13.15
N ASP A 38 0.18 8.50 -12.39
CA ASP A 38 0.21 9.87 -11.90
C ASP A 38 -0.32 9.88 -10.47
N LEU A 39 0.61 9.83 -9.51
CA LEU A 39 0.32 9.81 -8.08
C LEU A 39 0.09 11.22 -7.51
N GLU A 40 0.55 12.26 -8.22
CA GLU A 40 0.43 13.64 -7.78
C GLU A 40 -1.00 14.16 -7.97
N ASN A 41 -1.65 13.82 -9.08
CA ASN A 41 -2.98 14.33 -9.43
C ASN A 41 -4.15 13.43 -9.00
N ILE A 42 -3.91 12.36 -8.22
CA ILE A 42 -4.98 11.49 -7.74
C ILE A 42 -5.63 12.03 -6.46
N ASP A 43 -6.97 12.08 -6.46
CA ASP A 43 -7.76 12.37 -5.25
C ASP A 43 -7.81 11.13 -4.33
N ILE A 44 -6.76 10.95 -3.54
CA ILE A 44 -6.61 9.83 -2.61
C ILE A 44 -7.73 9.80 -1.57
N SER A 45 -8.17 10.97 -1.09
CA SER A 45 -9.20 11.04 -0.07
C SER A 45 -10.51 10.44 -0.56
N THR A 46 -10.96 10.84 -1.74
CA THR A 46 -12.20 10.32 -2.32
C THR A 46 -12.05 8.85 -2.73
N ILE A 47 -11.02 8.53 -3.52
CA ILE A 47 -10.87 7.18 -4.10
C ILE A 47 -10.51 6.16 -3.02
N GLY A 48 -9.57 6.50 -2.12
CA GLY A 48 -9.16 5.65 -1.00
C GLY A 48 -10.33 5.30 -0.10
N LYS A 49 -11.15 6.28 0.30
CA LYS A 49 -12.34 6.05 1.13
C LYS A 49 -13.36 5.13 0.46
N LEU A 50 -13.58 5.29 -0.85
CA LEU A 50 -14.53 4.45 -1.60
C LEU A 50 -14.04 3.01 -1.72
N ILE A 51 -12.72 2.80 -1.89
CA ILE A 51 -12.11 1.47 -1.95
C ILE A 51 -12.07 0.82 -0.57
N GLU A 52 -11.68 1.55 0.48
CA GLU A 52 -11.67 1.08 1.87
C GLU A 52 -13.01 0.44 2.25
N ASN A 53 -14.12 1.09 1.86
CA ASN A 53 -15.48 0.69 2.24
C ASN A 53 -16.20 -0.13 1.14
N ASN A 54 -15.49 -0.53 0.09
CA ASN A 54 -16.10 -1.32 -0.97
C ASN A 54 -16.53 -2.71 -0.46
N SER A 55 -17.68 -3.21 -0.93
CA SER A 55 -18.24 -4.50 -0.51
C SER A 55 -17.32 -5.70 -0.79
N ILE A 56 -16.35 -5.57 -1.70
CA ILE A 56 -15.29 -6.57 -1.94
C ILE A 56 -14.36 -6.75 -0.72
N PHE A 57 -14.30 -5.77 0.18
CA PHE A 57 -13.52 -5.80 1.42
C PHE A 57 -14.46 -5.77 2.65
N PRO A 58 -15.00 -6.93 3.10
CA PRO A 58 -15.96 -6.97 4.22
C PRO A 58 -15.42 -6.37 5.53
N ASN A 59 -14.12 -6.51 5.76
CA ASN A 59 -13.43 -5.99 6.94
C ASN A 59 -12.67 -4.68 6.64
N ARG A 60 -13.08 -4.00 5.56
CA ARG A 60 -12.39 -2.87 4.94
C ARG A 60 -10.94 -3.20 4.56
N THR A 61 -10.23 -2.24 3.98
CA THR A 61 -8.82 -2.43 3.57
C THR A 61 -8.02 -1.15 3.66
N ASN A 62 -6.72 -1.27 3.87
CA ASN A 62 -5.77 -0.21 3.50
C ASN A 62 -5.65 -0.17 1.98
N VAL A 63 -5.39 1.02 1.44
CA VAL A 63 -5.24 1.24 0.00
C VAL A 63 -3.93 1.96 -0.26
N GLU A 64 -3.07 1.35 -1.08
CA GLU A 64 -1.80 1.92 -1.48
C GLU A 64 -1.86 2.30 -2.95
N PHE A 65 -1.63 3.57 -3.25
CA PHE A 65 -1.47 4.06 -4.61
C PHE A 65 0.02 4.18 -4.91
N VAL A 66 0.47 3.54 -5.98
CA VAL A 66 1.89 3.34 -6.27
C VAL A 66 2.21 3.81 -7.67
N GLU A 67 3.19 4.69 -7.79
CA GLU A 67 3.82 5.06 -9.06
C GLU A 67 5.18 4.40 -9.15
N ILE A 68 5.43 3.72 -10.28
CA ILE A 68 6.70 3.03 -10.53
C ILE A 68 7.64 4.01 -11.22
N ILE A 69 8.74 4.38 -10.55
CA ILE A 69 9.81 5.17 -11.14
C ILE A 69 10.66 4.26 -12.03
N ASN A 70 11.10 3.13 -11.46
CA ASN A 70 11.80 2.06 -12.17
C ASN A 70 11.56 0.72 -11.45
N ARG A 71 12.14 -0.38 -11.96
CA ARG A 71 11.90 -1.72 -11.39
C ARG A 71 12.37 -1.87 -9.94
N SER A 72 13.23 -1.01 -9.43
CA SER A 72 13.75 -1.08 -8.06
C SER A 72 13.36 0.15 -7.21
N GLU A 73 12.46 1.01 -7.70
CA GLU A 73 12.14 2.29 -7.05
C GLU A 73 10.70 2.72 -7.35
N VAL A 74 9.96 3.06 -6.29
CA VAL A 74 8.55 3.45 -6.38
C VAL A 74 8.25 4.63 -5.47
N LYS A 75 7.20 5.39 -5.79
CA LYS A 75 6.54 6.33 -4.88
C LYS A 75 5.22 5.74 -4.41
N GLN A 76 4.90 5.94 -3.14
CA GLN A 76 3.67 5.46 -2.53
C GLN A 76 2.96 6.58 -1.77
N ARG A 77 1.64 6.63 -1.91
CA ARG A 77 0.74 7.29 -0.97
C ARG A 77 -0.29 6.30 -0.44
N THR A 78 -0.67 6.44 0.82
CA THR A 78 -1.51 5.45 1.51
C THR A 78 -2.76 6.09 2.06
N TRP A 79 -3.90 5.46 1.78
CA TRP A 79 -5.13 5.65 2.53
C TRP A 79 -5.27 4.51 3.54
N GLU A 80 -5.12 4.82 4.81
CA GLU A 80 -5.13 3.85 5.90
C GLU A 80 -6.54 3.70 6.49
N ARG A 81 -6.95 2.45 6.67
CA ARG A 81 -8.27 2.06 7.16
C ARG A 81 -8.57 2.74 8.50
N GLY A 82 -9.62 3.55 8.55
CA GLY A 82 -10.04 4.27 9.75
C GLY A 82 -9.22 5.52 10.11
N SER A 83 -8.15 5.81 9.40
CA SER A 83 -7.25 6.95 9.67
C SER A 83 -7.23 7.99 8.55
N GLY A 84 -7.47 7.57 7.31
CA GLY A 84 -7.34 8.44 6.13
C GLY A 84 -5.93 8.44 5.55
N GLU A 85 -5.55 9.51 4.86
CA GLU A 85 -4.20 9.60 4.30
C GLU A 85 -3.14 9.79 5.41
N THR A 86 -2.15 8.89 5.45
CA THR A 86 -1.09 8.90 6.46
C THR A 86 0.29 9.14 5.82
N LEU A 87 1.21 9.70 6.62
CA LEU A 87 2.56 10.04 6.14
C LEU A 87 3.38 8.79 5.78
N ALA A 88 3.24 7.73 6.55
CA ALA A 88 3.92 6.47 6.29
C ALA A 88 3.15 5.30 6.91
N CYS A 89 3.17 4.14 6.24
CA CYS A 89 2.60 2.90 6.73
C CYS A 89 3.56 1.74 6.41
N GLY A 90 4.22 1.17 7.42
CA GLY A 90 5.24 0.13 7.22
C GLY A 90 4.67 -1.18 6.66
N THR A 91 3.47 -1.60 7.11
CA THR A 91 2.82 -2.80 6.54
C THR A 91 2.34 -2.54 5.12
N GLY A 92 1.87 -1.32 4.82
CA GLY A 92 1.52 -0.89 3.46
C GLY A 92 2.72 -0.92 2.52
N ALA A 93 3.86 -0.36 2.93
CA ALA A 93 5.09 -0.43 2.15
C ALA A 93 5.52 -1.89 1.89
N SER A 94 5.39 -2.75 2.89
CA SER A 94 5.67 -4.18 2.76
C SER A 94 4.74 -4.87 1.76
N ALA A 95 3.45 -4.52 1.79
CA ALA A 95 2.46 -4.99 0.83
C ALA A 95 2.79 -4.52 -0.61
N VAL A 96 3.25 -3.28 -0.80
CA VAL A 96 3.70 -2.77 -2.10
C VAL A 96 4.88 -3.56 -2.65
N CYS A 97 5.87 -3.88 -1.81
CA CYS A 97 7.01 -4.70 -2.22
C CYS A 97 6.58 -6.08 -2.71
N VAL A 98 5.70 -6.76 -1.97
CA VAL A 98 5.15 -8.08 -2.37
C VAL A 98 4.31 -7.95 -3.64
N ALA A 99 3.39 -6.99 -3.69
CA ALA A 99 2.49 -6.78 -4.83
C ALA A 99 3.28 -6.49 -6.11
N GLY A 100 4.31 -5.64 -6.04
CA GLY A 100 5.18 -5.31 -7.18
C GLY A 100 5.93 -6.53 -7.70
N PHE A 101 6.46 -7.36 -6.80
CA PHE A 101 7.16 -8.59 -7.16
C PHE A 101 6.24 -9.63 -7.80
N ILE A 102 5.09 -9.96 -7.17
CA ILE A 102 4.19 -11.01 -7.69
C ILE A 102 3.50 -10.60 -8.99
N SER A 103 3.27 -9.29 -9.20
CA SER A 103 2.75 -8.75 -10.45
C SER A 103 3.83 -8.52 -11.52
N LYS A 104 5.11 -8.86 -11.22
CA LYS A 104 6.27 -8.70 -12.13
C LYS A 104 6.56 -7.25 -12.55
N ARG A 105 6.10 -6.29 -11.74
CA ARG A 105 6.27 -4.84 -11.97
C ARG A 105 7.56 -4.30 -11.38
N THR A 106 8.03 -4.90 -10.29
CA THR A 106 9.27 -4.53 -9.60
C THR A 106 10.18 -5.74 -9.39
N GLU A 107 11.43 -5.47 -9.07
CA GLU A 107 12.35 -6.44 -8.47
C GLU A 107 11.89 -6.82 -7.07
N SER A 108 12.50 -7.85 -6.51
CA SER A 108 12.23 -8.29 -5.13
C SER A 108 12.73 -7.30 -4.08
N LYS A 109 13.67 -6.43 -4.44
CA LYS A 109 14.21 -5.37 -3.58
C LYS A 109 13.90 -4.01 -4.19
N ILE A 110 13.25 -3.15 -3.41
CA ILE A 110 12.84 -1.81 -3.84
C ILE A 110 13.20 -0.74 -2.82
N LEU A 111 13.45 0.47 -3.33
CA LEU A 111 13.34 1.72 -2.60
C LEU A 111 11.91 2.25 -2.76
N ASN A 112 11.26 2.59 -1.65
CA ASN A 112 9.91 3.11 -1.64
C ASN A 112 9.88 4.47 -0.96
N HIS A 113 9.48 5.49 -1.70
CA HIS A 113 9.33 6.86 -1.24
C HIS A 113 7.91 7.07 -0.70
N LEU A 114 7.78 7.23 0.62
CA LEU A 114 6.54 7.64 1.28
C LEU A 114 6.59 9.13 1.62
N LEU A 115 5.45 9.73 1.95
CA LEU A 115 5.38 11.14 2.37
C LEU A 115 6.26 11.42 3.62
N GLY A 116 6.36 10.44 4.51
CA GLY A 116 7.13 10.52 5.76
C GLY A 116 8.60 10.12 5.63
N GLY A 117 9.06 9.72 4.44
CA GLY A 117 10.44 9.32 4.18
C GLY A 117 10.58 7.97 3.48
N ASP A 118 11.83 7.55 3.30
CA ASP A 118 12.18 6.41 2.47
C ASP A 118 12.25 5.10 3.26
N LEU A 119 11.75 4.03 2.65
CA LEU A 119 11.92 2.67 3.14
C LEU A 119 12.61 1.80 2.08
N ILE A 120 13.58 1.00 2.49
CA ILE A 120 14.17 -0.06 1.67
C ILE A 120 13.50 -1.37 2.06
N LEU A 121 12.93 -2.06 1.07
CA LEU A 121 12.21 -3.31 1.28
C LEU A 121 12.81 -4.42 0.41
N GLU A 122 12.84 -5.64 0.94
CA GLU A 122 13.26 -6.83 0.22
C GLU A 122 12.32 -7.99 0.53
N TYR A 123 11.68 -8.54 -0.50
CA TYR A 123 10.91 -9.76 -0.42
C TYR A 123 11.78 -10.96 -0.78
N ARG A 124 12.02 -11.85 0.19
CA ARG A 124 12.85 -13.05 0.00
C ARG A 124 12.34 -14.18 0.88
N ASP A 125 12.28 -15.39 0.33
CA ASP A 125 11.89 -16.61 1.05
C ASP A 125 10.54 -16.51 1.79
N GLY A 126 9.55 -15.86 1.17
CA GLY A 126 8.23 -15.66 1.76
C GLY A 126 8.19 -14.62 2.89
N LYS A 127 9.26 -13.84 3.08
CA LYS A 127 9.38 -12.82 4.13
C LYS A 127 9.67 -11.46 3.51
N VAL A 128 9.18 -10.40 4.15
CA VAL A 128 9.53 -9.03 3.81
C VAL A 128 10.49 -8.50 4.87
N PHE A 129 11.66 -8.05 4.44
CA PHE A 129 12.61 -7.31 5.25
C PHE A 129 12.41 -5.82 4.96
N MET A 130 12.32 -5.00 6.01
CA MET A 130 12.09 -3.57 5.92
C MET A 130 13.15 -2.82 6.71
N ARG A 131 13.73 -1.79 6.10
CA ARG A 131 14.68 -0.87 6.72
C ARG A 131 14.23 0.56 6.51
N GLY A 132 14.18 1.33 7.58
CA GLY A 132 13.83 2.75 7.60
C GLY A 132 14.52 3.47 8.74
N GLU A 133 14.39 4.79 8.78
CA GLU A 133 14.88 5.60 9.89
C GLU A 133 13.96 5.48 11.12
N ALA A 134 14.54 5.49 12.32
CA ALA A 134 13.82 5.63 13.57
C ALA A 134 14.50 6.71 14.41
N LYS A 135 13.72 7.71 14.86
CA LYS A 135 14.21 8.84 15.67
C LYS A 135 13.46 8.91 16.99
N TYR A 136 14.21 9.09 18.08
CA TYR A 136 13.63 9.41 19.39
C TYR A 136 13.08 10.84 19.38
N SER A 137 11.88 11.04 19.93
CA SER A 137 11.25 12.36 20.02
C SER A 137 11.33 12.92 21.45
N PHE A 138 10.69 12.27 22.43
CA PHE A 138 10.67 12.70 23.83
C PHE A 138 10.25 11.55 24.77
N ASP A 139 10.42 11.76 26.08
CA ASP A 139 9.80 10.96 27.15
C ASP A 139 8.83 11.82 27.97
N GLY A 140 7.76 11.20 28.48
CA GLY A 140 6.73 11.91 29.23
C GLY A 140 5.90 11.00 30.15
N LYS A 141 5.12 11.62 31.03
CA LYS A 141 4.15 10.95 31.92
C LYS A 141 2.76 11.50 31.65
N VAL A 142 1.78 10.62 31.47
CA VAL A 142 0.36 10.97 31.32
C VAL A 142 -0.43 10.43 32.51
N LYS A 143 -1.42 11.19 32.96
CA LYS A 143 -2.41 10.72 33.94
C LYS A 143 -3.61 10.21 33.14
N LEU A 144 -3.92 8.92 33.29
CA LEU A 144 -5.08 8.28 32.66
C LEU A 144 -6.37 8.71 33.36
#